data_AF-A0A4R2JT81-F1
#
_entry.id   AF-A0A4R2JT81-F1
#
_cell.length_a   1.000
_cell.length_b   1.000
_cell.length_c   1.000
_cell.angle_alpha   90.00
_cell.angle_beta   90.00
_cell.angle_gamma   90.00
#
_symmetry.space_group_name_H-M   'P 1'
#
loop_
_entity.id
_entity.type
_entity.pdbx_description
1 polymer ?
#
loop_
_entity_poly.entity_id
_entity_poly.type
_entity_poly.pdbx_seq_one_letter_code
_entity_poly.pdbx_strand_id
1 'polypeptide(L)'
;MKDPLTEWGGPFPYDVFADIGISPESPHTEVQDASFVLLRENRLTHEAQVAWDELRHLDRRLFVDLFIYPDGAEEGAADDDER
;
A
#
# COMPACT_ATOMS: atom_id res chain seq x y z
N MET A 1 -11.77 9.53 6.25
CA MET A 1 -12.65 9.57 5.06
C MET A 1 -11.70 9.61 3.88
N LYS A 2 -11.68 8.59 2.99
CA LYS A 2 -10.79 8.58 1.80
C LYS A 2 -11.14 9.78 0.91
N ASP A 3 -10.13 10.46 0.37
CA ASP A 3 -10.30 11.60 -0.53
C ASP A 3 -11.03 11.17 -1.82
N PRO A 4 -12.19 11.76 -2.17
CA PRO A 4 -12.95 11.41 -3.37
C PRO A 4 -12.30 11.87 -4.69
N LEU A 5 -11.20 12.62 -4.65
CA LEU A 5 -10.43 13.03 -5.84
C LEU A 5 -9.22 12.13 -6.14
N THR A 6 -8.88 11.24 -5.21
CA THR A 6 -7.73 10.33 -5.28
C THR A 6 -8.23 8.89 -5.19
N GLU A 7 -9.18 8.52 -6.05
CA GLU A 7 -9.62 7.13 -6.18
C GLU A 7 -8.63 6.36 -7.06
N TRP A 8 -8.08 5.27 -6.51
CA TRP A 8 -7.26 4.34 -7.28
C TRP A 8 -8.13 3.70 -8.37
N GLY A 9 -7.63 3.66 -9.62
CA GLY A 9 -8.37 3.21 -10.81
C GLY A 9 -8.60 1.70 -10.90
N GLY A 10 -9.01 1.06 -9.79
CA GLY A 10 -9.17 -0.38 -9.64
C GLY A 10 -9.01 -0.83 -8.18
N PRO A 11 -8.78 -2.12 -7.95
CA PRO A 11 -8.39 -2.67 -6.66
C PRO A 11 -7.12 -1.98 -6.17
N PHE A 12 -7.13 -1.48 -4.94
CA PHE A 12 -5.97 -0.82 -4.37
C PHE A 12 -4.84 -1.85 -4.18
N PRO A 13 -3.58 -1.57 -4.54
CA PRO A 13 -2.58 -2.61 -4.68
C PRO A 13 -2.33 -3.40 -3.38
N TYR A 14 -2.30 -2.72 -2.22
CA TYR A 14 -2.13 -3.39 -0.94
C TYR A 14 -3.33 -4.25 -0.53
N ASP A 15 -4.55 -3.89 -0.92
CA ASP A 15 -5.75 -4.68 -0.60
C ASP A 15 -5.69 -6.06 -1.28
N VAL A 16 -5.03 -6.17 -2.43
CA VAL A 16 -4.86 -7.43 -3.19
C VAL A 16 -3.92 -8.42 -2.48
N PHE A 17 -2.98 -7.93 -1.67
CA PHE A 17 -2.01 -8.77 -0.94
C PHE A 17 -2.22 -8.77 0.58
N ALA A 18 -3.26 -8.09 1.08
CA ALA A 18 -3.51 -7.96 2.51
C ALA A 18 -3.65 -9.31 3.22
N ASP A 19 -4.18 -10.31 2.54
CA ASP A 19 -4.41 -11.64 3.09
C ASP A 19 -3.14 -12.50 3.18
N ILE A 20 -2.08 -12.13 2.43
CA ILE A 20 -0.74 -12.71 2.58
C ILE A 20 0.18 -11.82 3.44
N GLY A 21 -0.37 -10.79 4.09
CA GLY A 21 0.33 -9.95 5.06
C GLY A 21 1.18 -8.83 4.48
N ILE A 22 1.09 -8.55 3.18
CA ILE A 22 1.78 -7.41 2.58
C ILE A 22 1.03 -6.12 2.90
N SER A 23 1.73 -5.18 3.50
CA SER A 23 1.23 -3.86 3.85
C SER A 23 2.25 -2.77 3.49
N PRO A 24 1.91 -1.48 3.65
CA PRO A 24 2.84 -0.38 3.42
C PRO A 24 4.11 -0.48 4.26
N GLU A 25 4.00 -1.02 5.47
CA GLU A 25 5.10 -1.23 6.41
C GLU A 25 6.00 -2.41 6.04
N SER A 26 5.57 -3.29 5.11
CA SER A 26 6.37 -4.45 4.69
C SER A 26 7.68 -4.00 4.04
N PRO A 27 8.82 -4.65 4.36
CA PRO A 27 10.08 -4.44 3.66
C PRO A 27 9.91 -4.60 2.14
N HIS A 28 10.60 -3.76 1.36
CA HIS A 28 10.49 -3.83 -0.10
C HIS A 28 10.90 -5.18 -0.70
N THR A 29 11.83 -5.90 -0.05
CA THR A 29 12.20 -7.26 -0.43
C THR A 29 11.03 -8.24 -0.29
N GLU A 30 10.19 -8.10 0.74
CA GLU A 30 9.03 -8.97 0.95
C GLU A 30 7.96 -8.73 -0.12
N VAL A 31 7.78 -7.46 -0.51
CA VAL A 31 6.89 -7.07 -1.62
C VAL A 31 7.36 -7.64 -2.96
N GLN A 32 8.68 -7.68 -3.21
CA GLN A 32 9.23 -8.32 -4.41
C GLN A 32 8.91 -9.81 -4.45
N ASP A 33 8.96 -10.49 -3.30
CA ASP A 33 8.71 -11.92 -3.20
C ASP A 33 7.22 -12.30 -3.16
N ALA A 34 6.32 -11.33 -2.95
CA ALA A 34 4.88 -11.55 -2.85
C ALA A 34 4.27 -12.29 -4.07
N SER A 35 4.80 -12.05 -5.27
CA SER A 35 4.34 -12.76 -6.48
C SER A 35 4.62 -14.26 -6.42
N PHE A 36 5.70 -14.69 -5.76
CA PHE A 36 6.00 -16.11 -5.61
C PHE A 36 5.05 -16.80 -4.65
N VAL A 37 4.63 -16.11 -3.58
CA VAL A 37 3.61 -16.61 -2.64
C VAL A 37 2.29 -16.86 -3.38
N LEU A 38 1.83 -15.88 -4.16
CA LEU A 38 0.61 -16.02 -4.95
C LEU A 38 0.73 -17.09 -6.03
N LEU A 39 1.88 -17.18 -6.71
CA LEU A 39 2.10 -18.22 -7.72
C LEU A 39 2.06 -19.62 -7.09
N ARG A 40 2.72 -19.82 -5.94
CA ARG A 40 2.71 -21.07 -5.19
C ARG A 40 1.31 -21.50 -4.79
N GLU A 41 0.46 -20.54 -4.46
CA GLU A 41 -0.94 -20.78 -4.07
C GLU A 41 -1.91 -20.81 -5.25
N ASN A 42 -1.41 -20.68 -6.48
CA ASN A 42 -2.21 -20.61 -7.71
C ASN A 42 -3.23 -19.44 -7.72
N ARG A 43 -2.80 -18.30 -7.17
CA ARG A 43 -3.59 -17.08 -6.97
C ARG A 43 -3.06 -15.86 -7.72
N LEU A 44 -2.03 -16.02 -8.57
CA LEU A 44 -1.50 -14.95 -9.41
C LEU A 44 -2.44 -14.68 -10.60
N THR A 45 -3.54 -13.98 -10.32
CA THR A 45 -4.48 -13.49 -11.34
C THR A 45 -3.89 -12.29 -12.10
N HIS A 46 -4.53 -11.89 -13.20
CA HIS A 46 -4.14 -10.67 -13.91
C HIS A 46 -4.20 -9.43 -13.00
N GLU A 47 -5.23 -9.34 -12.16
CA GLU A 47 -5.40 -8.27 -11.18
C GLU A 47 -4.25 -8.25 -10.16
N ALA A 48 -3.89 -9.40 -9.61
CA ALA A 48 -2.75 -9.53 -8.70
C ALA A 48 -1.42 -9.18 -9.36
N GLN A 49 -1.26 -9.51 -10.65
CA GLN A 49 -0.06 -9.15 -11.40
C GLN A 49 0.05 -7.64 -11.63
N VAL A 50 -1.06 -6.97 -11.96
CA VAL A 50 -1.09 -5.51 -12.11
C VAL A 50 -0.80 -4.84 -10.76
N ALA A 51 -1.43 -5.27 -9.68
CA ALA A 51 -1.16 -4.75 -8.34
C ALA A 51 0.32 -4.97 -7.93
N TRP A 52 0.89 -6.13 -8.25
CA TRP A 52 2.32 -6.40 -7.99
C TRP A 52 3.23 -5.47 -8.81
N ASP A 53 2.91 -5.22 -10.08
CA ASP A 53 3.69 -4.33 -10.94
C ASP A 53 3.74 -2.89 -10.41
N GLU A 54 2.70 -2.46 -9.68
CA GLU A 54 2.65 -1.16 -9.00
C GLU A 54 3.49 -1.12 -7.72
N LEU A 55 3.63 -2.26 -7.02
CA LEU A 55 4.34 -2.33 -5.74
C LEU A 55 5.81 -2.75 -5.85
N ARG A 56 6.18 -3.52 -6.88
CA ARG A 56 7.54 -4.08 -7.03
C ARG A 56 8.60 -3.05 -7.41
N HIS A 57 8.17 -1.90 -7.93
CA HIS A 57 9.04 -0.78 -8.31
C HIS A 57 8.94 0.30 -7.24
N LEU A 58 10.08 0.72 -6.68
CA LEU A 58 10.12 1.61 -5.52
C LEU A 58 9.44 2.96 -5.78
N ASP A 59 9.65 3.55 -6.95
CA ASP A 59 9.04 4.82 -7.39
C ASP A 59 7.52 4.73 -7.46
N ARG A 60 7.00 3.62 -8.00
CA ARG A 60 5.54 3.38 -8.09
C ARG A 60 4.95 3.07 -6.72
N ARG A 61 5.62 2.26 -5.92
CA ARG A 61 5.20 1.94 -4.54
C ARG A 61 5.07 3.21 -3.71
N LEU A 62 6.04 4.12 -3.80
CA LEU A 62 5.97 5.41 -3.12
C LEU A 62 4.76 6.24 -3.58
N PHE A 63 4.42 6.19 -4.88
CA PHE A 63 3.20 6.83 -5.37
C PHE A 63 1.93 6.17 -4.79
N VAL A 64 1.88 4.84 -4.68
CA VAL A 64 0.79 4.12 -4.00
C VAL A 64 0.69 4.54 -2.52
N ASP A 65 1.82 4.64 -1.82
CA ASP A 65 1.87 4.98 -0.40
C ASP A 65 1.29 6.36 -0.11
N LEU A 66 1.37 7.32 -1.05
CA LEU A 66 0.75 8.64 -0.92
C LEU A 66 -0.77 8.58 -0.72
N PHE A 67 -1.44 7.54 -1.23
CA PHE A 67 -2.90 7.39 -1.08
C PHE A 67 -3.31 6.90 0.31
N ILE A 68 -2.35 6.51 1.15
CA ILE A 68 -2.58 5.92 2.47
C ILE A 68 -2.49 6.98 3.56
N TYR A 69 -1.61 7.95 3.38
CA TYR A 69 -1.46 9.07 4.30
C TYR A 69 -2.40 10.19 3.86
N PRO A 70 -3.44 10.53 4.64
CA PRO A 70 -4.23 11.71 4.34
C PRO A 70 -3.34 12.95 4.41
N ASP A 71 -3.58 13.91 3.50
CA ASP A 71 -3.02 15.27 3.54
C ASP A 71 -3.50 15.99 4.81
N GLY A 72 -2.88 15.68 5.93
CA GLY A 72 -3.41 16.02 7.24
C GLY A 72 -2.78 15.15 8.32
N ALA A 73 -1.44 15.16 8.39
CA ALA A 73 -0.82 15.08 9.70
C ALA A 73 -1.47 16.20 10.53
N GLU A 74 -2.39 15.86 11.43
CA GLU A 74 -2.78 16.80 12.48
C GLU A 74 -1.53 17.04 13.33
N GLU A 75 -0.76 18.07 12.98
CA GLU A 75 0.08 18.79 13.92
C GLU A 75 -0.84 19.36 15.00
N GLY A 76 -1.11 18.58 16.05
CA GLY A 76 -2.19 18.89 16.95
C GLY A 76 -2.18 18.13 18.27
N ALA A 77 -1.00 17.98 18.89
CA ALA A 77 -0.89 17.85 20.35
C ALA A 77 0.51 18.29 20.79
N ALA A 78 0.83 19.56 20.55
CA ALA A 78 1.69 20.25 21.48
C ALA A 78 0.86 20.40 22.77
N ASP A 79 1.03 19.46 23.68
CA ASP A 79 0.71 19.69 25.09
C ASP A 79 1.66 20.80 25.56
N ASP A 80 1.21 22.05 25.40
CA ASP A 80 1.54 23.12 26.31
C ASP A 80 0.98 22.73 27.69
N ASP A 81 1.70 21.88 28.43
CA ASP A 81 1.52 21.75 29.87
C ASP A 81 2.56 22.65 30.56
N GLU A 82 2.30 23.94 30.46
CA GLU A 82 2.89 24.95 31.33
C GLU A 82 2.02 25.04 32.60
N ARG A 83 2.43 24.37 33.69
CA ARG A 83 2.17 24.88 35.05
C ARG A 83 3.10 24.36 36.14
#